data_AF-A0A085MZF8-F1
#
_entry.id   AF-A0A085MZF8-F1
#
_cell.length_a   1.000
_cell.length_b   1.000
_cell.length_c   1.000
_cell.angle_alpha   90.00
_cell.angle_beta   90.00
_cell.angle_gamma   90.00
#
_symmetry.space_group_name_H-M   'P 1'
#
loop_
_entity.id
_entity.type
_entity.pdbx_description
1 polymer ?
#
loop_
_entity_poly.entity_id
_entity_poly.type
_entity_poly.pdbx_seq_one_letter_code
_entity_poly.pdbx_strand_id
1 'polypeptide(L)'
;MLQVESFECGKPVIKSARHRTAGKRFNRIVGGYEATPHSLPWQVRVMKNEVGTLYSMCGGSLVQVRPGNSTDLVLTAAHCLEKK
;
A
#
# COMPACT_ATOMS: atom_id res chain seq x y z
N MET A 1 29.77 -4.52 -10.64
CA MET A 1 28.51 -5.27 -10.79
C MET A 1 27.68 -4.95 -9.56
N LEU A 2 26.69 -4.05 -9.67
CA LEU A 2 25.92 -3.60 -8.53
C LEU A 2 25.16 -4.81 -7.97
N GLN A 3 25.38 -5.13 -6.69
CA GLN A 3 24.53 -6.07 -5.96
C GLN A 3 23.10 -5.56 -6.08
N VAL A 4 22.29 -6.25 -6.87
CA VAL A 4 20.85 -6.07 -6.83
C VAL A 4 20.45 -6.54 -5.43
N GLU A 5 20.30 -5.59 -4.51
CA GLU A 5 19.69 -5.89 -3.21
C GLU A 5 18.35 -6.55 -3.52
N SER A 6 18.19 -7.81 -3.09
CA SER A 6 16.96 -8.54 -3.30
C SER A 6 15.87 -7.91 -2.43
N PHE A 7 15.03 -7.06 -3.03
CA PHE A 7 13.87 -6.49 -2.35
C PHE A 7 12.83 -7.58 -2.11
N GLU A 8 12.81 -8.11 -0.89
CA GLU A 8 11.82 -9.09 -0.47
C GLU A 8 10.44 -8.43 -0.29
N CYS A 9 9.39 -9.14 -0.67
CA CYS A 9 8.03 -8.66 -0.50
C CYS A 9 7.67 -8.49 1.00
N GLY A 10 6.76 -7.55 1.29
CA GLY A 10 6.26 -7.32 2.65
C GLY A 10 7.27 -6.68 3.63
N LYS A 11 8.50 -6.39 3.19
CA LYS A 11 9.53 -5.73 4.02
C LYS A 11 9.79 -4.30 3.53
N PRO A 12 9.28 -3.26 4.22
CA PRO A 12 9.51 -1.88 3.81
C PRO A 12 10.91 -1.42 4.23
N VAL A 13 11.55 -0.61 3.38
CA VAL A 13 12.81 0.07 3.71
C VAL A 13 12.60 1.05 4.86
N ILE A 14 11.53 1.84 4.77
CA ILE A 14 11.12 2.77 5.82
C ILE A 14 10.22 2.02 6.80
N LYS A 15 10.72 1.77 8.00
CA LYS A 15 9.91 1.15 9.05
C LYS A 15 8.80 2.12 9.45
N SER A 16 7.57 1.60 9.54
CA SER A 16 6.48 2.35 10.18
C SER A 16 6.95 2.79 11.56
N ALA A 17 6.73 4.06 11.89
CA ALA A 17 6.93 4.60 13.22
C ALA A 17 5.90 3.99 14.18
N ARG A 18 6.00 2.68 14.44
CA ARG A 18 5.13 1.97 15.36
C ARG A 18 5.22 2.67 16.71
N HIS A 19 4.12 3.29 17.13
CA HIS A 19 3.74 3.63 18.51
C HIS A 19 4.91 3.89 19.49
N ARG A 20 5.87 4.77 19.15
CA ARG A 20 6.89 5.19 20.14
C ARG A 20 6.31 6.11 21.22
N THR A 21 5.02 6.46 21.13
CA THR A 21 4.42 7.50 21.97
C THR A 21 3.01 7.15 22.45
N ALA A 22 2.76 5.90 22.83
CA ALA A 22 1.71 5.61 23.81
C ALA A 22 2.37 4.86 24.95
N GLY A 23 2.81 5.58 25.99
CA GLY A 23 3.41 4.95 27.16
C GLY A 23 2.46 3.92 27.75
N LYS A 24 2.69 2.63 27.47
CA LYS A 24 2.21 1.40 28.15
C LYS A 24 0.76 1.31 28.68
N ARG A 25 -0.13 2.29 28.45
CA ARG A 25 -1.42 2.41 29.17
C ARG A 25 -2.64 2.61 28.29
N PHE A 26 -2.50 2.78 26.97
CA PHE A 26 -3.66 2.87 26.07
C PHE A 26 -3.39 2.10 24.77
N ASN A 27 -3.84 0.84 24.72
CA ASN A 27 -3.84 -0.01 23.52
C ASN A 27 -5.02 0.30 22.57
N ARG A 28 -5.80 1.35 22.85
CA ARG A 28 -6.97 1.71 22.04
C ARG A 28 -6.51 2.57 20.87
N ILE A 29 -6.69 2.05 19.65
CA ILE A 29 -6.47 2.79 18.41
C ILE A 29 -7.84 3.25 17.91
N VAL A 30 -8.17 4.54 18.08
CA VAL A 30 -9.37 5.16 17.50
C VAL A 30 -8.96 5.89 16.24
N GLY A 31 -9.54 5.56 15.09
CA GLY A 31 -9.25 6.24 13.82
C GLY A 31 -7.88 5.93 13.18
N GLY A 32 -7.04 5.12 13.83
CA GLY A 32 -5.73 4.76 13.31
C GLY A 32 -4.63 5.77 13.63
N TYR A 33 -3.57 5.75 12.82
CA TYR A 33 -2.49 6.73 12.83
C TYR A 33 -2.10 7.02 11.38
N GLU A 34 -1.59 8.22 11.12
CA GLU A 34 -1.04 8.55 9.82
C GLU A 34 0.20 7.70 9.53
N ALA A 35 0.22 7.04 8.37
CA ALA A 35 1.35 6.20 7.99
C ALA A 35 2.59 7.08 7.73
N THR A 36 3.75 6.63 8.21
CA THR A 36 5.02 7.25 7.81
C THR A 36 5.13 7.18 6.28
N PRO A 37 5.44 8.28 5.57
CA PRO A 37 5.56 8.25 4.12
C PRO A 37 6.45 7.10 3.64
N HIS A 38 5.97 6.38 2.63
CA HIS A 38 6.64 5.21 2.03
C HIS A 38 6.87 3.99 2.96
N SER A 39 6.31 3.98 4.19
CA SER A 39 6.39 2.80 5.08
C SER A 39 5.47 1.64 4.66
N LEU A 40 4.55 1.90 3.73
CA LEU A 40 3.68 0.92 3.08
C LEU A 40 3.92 0.97 1.56
N PRO A 41 5.09 0.51 1.07
CA PRO A 41 5.51 0.73 -0.32
C PRO A 41 4.64 0.01 -1.36
N TRP A 42 3.85 -0.98 -0.94
CA TRP A 42 2.90 -1.67 -1.80
C TRP A 42 1.55 -0.96 -1.93
N GLN A 43 1.29 0.13 -1.19
CA GLN A 43 0.01 0.85 -1.27
C GLN A 43 -0.17 1.51 -2.65
N VAL A 44 -1.28 1.21 -3.33
CA VAL A 44 -1.63 1.80 -4.63
C VAL A 44 -2.94 2.57 -4.52
N ARG A 45 -3.02 3.69 -5.24
CA ARG A 45 -4.27 4.42 -5.50
C ARG A 45 -4.77 4.09 -6.90
N VAL A 46 -5.88 3.39 -6.97
CA VAL A 46 -6.55 3.05 -8.24
C VAL A 46 -7.48 4.21 -8.59
N MET A 47 -7.27 4.82 -9.75
CA MET A 47 -8.10 5.90 -10.28
C MET A 47 -8.77 5.43 -11.56
N LYS A 48 -10.10 5.51 -11.60
CA LYS A 48 -10.87 5.24 -12.80
C LYS A 48 -11.30 6.56 -13.44
N ASN A 49 -10.95 6.74 -14.70
CA ASN A 49 -11.44 7.86 -15.50
C ASN A 49 -12.84 7.50 -16.00
N GLU A 50 -13.87 7.90 -15.28
CA GLU A 50 -15.24 7.85 -15.77
C GLU A 50 -15.52 9.12 -16.60
N VAL A 51 -16.29 9.01 -17.69
CA VAL A 51 -16.62 10.15 -18.55
C VAL A 51 -17.42 11.17 -17.72
N GLY A 52 -16.77 12.27 -17.32
CA GLY A 52 -17.33 13.29 -16.41
C GLY A 52 -16.38 13.66 -15.25
N THR A 53 -16.94 14.24 -14.18
CA THR A 53 -16.19 14.79 -13.02
C THR A 53 -16.05 13.84 -11.83
N LEU A 54 -16.56 12.61 -11.92
CA LEU A 54 -16.57 11.65 -10.81
C LEU A 54 -15.43 10.64 -10.96
N TYR A 55 -14.30 10.89 -10.29
CA TYR A 55 -13.25 9.88 -10.15
C TYR A 55 -13.64 8.91 -9.03
N SER A 56 -13.97 7.66 -9.36
CA SER A 56 -14.02 6.63 -8.34
C SER A 56 -12.59 6.30 -7.88
N MET A 57 -12.38 6.35 -6.57
CA MET A 57 -11.09 6.11 -5.95
C MET A 57 -11.13 4.83 -5.14
N CYS A 58 -10.20 3.93 -5.43
CA CYS A 58 -10.01 2.69 -4.69
C CYS A 58 -8.56 2.52 -4.24
N GLY A 59 -8.38 1.59 -3.32
CA GLY A 59 -7.06 1.08 -2.96
C GLY A 59 -6.63 -0.09 -3.85
N GLY A 60 -5.35 -0.40 -3.80
CA GLY A 60 -4.78 -1.62 -4.34
C GLY A 60 -3.46 -1.96 -3.65
N SER A 61 -2.92 -3.13 -3.96
CA SER A 61 -1.61 -3.58 -3.48
C SER A 61 -0.75 -4.06 -4.64
N LEU A 62 0.50 -3.59 -4.71
CA LEU A 62 1.50 -4.20 -5.59
C LEU A 62 1.79 -5.63 -5.11
N VAL A 63 1.63 -6.60 -6.01
CA VAL A 63 1.82 -8.03 -5.69
C VAL A 63 2.77 -8.67 -6.67
N GLN A 64 3.58 -9.61 -6.19
CA GLN A 64 4.53 -10.35 -7.01
C GLN A 64 4.13 -11.82 -7.01
N VAL A 65 3.71 -12.35 -8.16
CA VAL A 65 3.29 -13.75 -8.31
C VAL A 65 4.41 -14.63 -8.87
N ARG A 66 5.33 -14.03 -9.60
CA ARG A 66 6.50 -14.71 -10.20
C ARG A 66 7.77 -14.36 -9.42
N PRO A 67 8.75 -15.26 -9.31
CA PRO A 67 10.06 -14.89 -8.79
C PRO A 67 10.68 -13.75 -9.60
N GLY A 68 11.23 -12.74 -8.93
CA GLY A 68 11.82 -11.56 -9.56
C GLY A 68 11.86 -10.36 -8.61
N ASN A 69 12.49 -9.27 -9.05
CA ASN A 69 12.63 -8.02 -8.28
C ASN A 69 11.67 -6.90 -8.76
N SER A 70 10.81 -7.18 -9.73
CA SER A 70 9.85 -6.23 -10.31
C SER A 70 8.51 -6.90 -10.55
N THR A 71 7.43 -6.14 -10.37
CA THR A 71 6.06 -6.54 -10.71
C THR A 71 5.38 -5.46 -11.54
N ASP A 72 4.49 -5.88 -12.44
CA ASP A 72 3.53 -5.06 -13.17
C ASP A 72 2.08 -5.31 -12.70
N LEU A 73 1.90 -6.07 -11.61
CA LEU A 73 0.59 -6.47 -11.10
C LEU A 73 0.15 -5.65 -9.88
N VAL A 74 -1.09 -5.17 -9.94
CA VAL A 74 -1.81 -4.57 -8.82
C VAL A 74 -3.04 -5.43 -8.51
N LEU A 75 -3.16 -5.85 -7.26
CA LEU A 75 -4.37 -6.49 -6.73
C LEU A 75 -5.34 -5.42 -6.20
N THR A 76 -6.60 -5.49 -6.60
CA THR A 76 -7.69 -4.61 -6.10
C THR A 76 -9.01 -5.40 -6.00
N ALA A 77 -10.05 -4.77 -5.47
CA ALA A 77 -11.37 -5.40 -5.35
C ALA A 77 -12.16 -5.30 -6.68
N ALA A 78 -12.94 -6.33 -7.01
CA ALA A 78 -13.74 -6.36 -8.25
C ALA A 78 -14.69 -5.17 -8.38
N HIS A 79 -15.38 -4.80 -7.30
CA HIS A 79 -16.33 -3.67 -7.28
C HIS A 79 -15.68 -2.31 -7.61
N CYS A 80 -14.34 -2.18 -7.51
CA CYS A 80 -13.64 -0.97 -7.93
C CYS A 80 -13.64 -0.77 -9.45
N LEU A 81 -13.85 -1.85 -10.21
CA LEU A 81 -13.83 -1.87 -11.67
C LEU A 81 -15.22 -2.07 -12.28
N GLU A 82 -16.17 -2.57 -11.49
CA GLU A 82 -17.56 -2.69 -11.90
C GLU A 82 -18.14 -1.30 -12.26
N LYS A 83 -18.96 -1.26 -13.32
CA LYS A 83 -19.80 -0.08 -13.58
C LYS A 83 -20.99 -0.19 -12.64
N LYS A 84 -21.25 0.89 -11.91
CA LYS A 84 -22.46 0.98 -11.09
C LYS A 84 -23.70 1.00 -11.97
#